data_AF-A0A381ZQW4-F1
#
_entry.id   AF-A0A381ZQW4-F1
#
_cell.length_a   1.000
_cell.length_b   1.000
_cell.length_c   1.000
_cell.angle_alpha   90.00
_cell.angle_beta   90.00
_cell.angle_gamma   90.00
#
_symmetry.space_group_name_H-M   'P 1'
#
loop_
_entity.id
_entity.type
_entity.pdbx_description
1 polymer ?
#
loop_
_entity_poly.entity_id
_entity_poly.type
_entity_poly.pdbx_seq_one_letter_code
_entity_poly.pdbx_strand_id
1 'polypeptide(L)'
;MEFAVDEGSGWRLDMTSWLSANLGHDVIDPVEESRLLMLQENSADYRTWKETETERYRKFVRQFVERDIKAVTKEVDYIICLWNADVFKGAGTHGEVTLAFQHNVPVYLVNQIPLRDLSGWIMACSSEIFNNIEELKAFLLEKFGS
;
A
#
# COMPACT_ATOMS: atom_id res chain seq x y z
N MET A 1 0.44 -5.88 4.34
CA MET A 1 -0.71 -5.78 5.27
C MET A 1 -1.14 -7.14 5.81
N GLU A 2 -1.99 -7.97 5.18
CA GLU A 2 -2.41 -9.24 5.85
C GLU A 2 -1.43 -10.41 5.68
N PHE A 3 -0.67 -10.46 4.57
CA PHE A 3 0.17 -11.62 4.23
C PHE A 3 1.65 -11.30 3.99
N ALA A 4 2.04 -10.03 4.13
CA ALA A 4 3.42 -9.61 3.91
C ALA A 4 4.31 -9.98 5.11
N VAL A 5 5.56 -10.39 4.85
CA VAL A 5 6.57 -10.57 5.89
C VAL A 5 6.76 -9.23 6.64
N ASP A 6 6.61 -9.26 7.96
CA ASP A 6 6.64 -8.06 8.82
C ASP A 6 5.60 -6.99 8.41
N GLU A 7 4.48 -7.41 7.83
CA GLU A 7 3.43 -6.56 7.23
C GLU A 7 3.94 -5.64 6.09
N GLY A 8 5.22 -5.79 5.73
CA GLY A 8 6.03 -4.95 4.84
C GLY A 8 6.56 -3.67 5.51
N SER A 9 6.77 -3.64 6.83
CA SER A 9 7.14 -2.42 7.57
C SER A 9 8.52 -1.86 7.18
N GLY A 10 9.53 -2.73 6.96
CA GLY A 10 10.92 -2.29 6.74
C GLY A 10 11.11 -1.36 5.55
N TRP A 11 10.63 -1.75 4.36
CA TRP A 11 10.77 -0.91 3.16
C TRP A 11 9.95 0.37 3.24
N ARG A 12 8.83 0.36 3.96
CA ARG A 12 7.99 1.54 4.17
C ARG A 12 8.70 2.56 5.05
N LEU A 13 9.30 2.13 6.16
CA LEU A 13 10.09 3.01 7.04
C LEU A 13 11.26 3.64 6.29
N ASP A 14 11.99 2.85 5.51
CA ASP A 14 13.10 3.33 4.69
C ASP A 14 12.63 4.33 3.64
N MET A 15 11.55 4.02 2.92
CA MET A 15 10.98 4.92 1.90
C MET A 15 10.40 6.18 2.50
N THR A 16 9.69 6.12 3.62
CA THR A 16 9.16 7.29 4.32
C THR A 16 10.27 8.24 4.72
N SER A 17 11.33 7.71 5.33
CA SER A 17 12.50 8.50 5.72
C SER A 17 13.18 9.13 4.50
N TRP A 18 13.33 8.36 3.42
CA TRP A 18 13.97 8.84 2.19
C TRP A 18 13.14 9.91 1.48
N LEU A 19 11.82 9.72 1.34
CA LEU A 19 10.90 10.66 0.70
C LEU A 19 10.86 12.00 1.45
N SER A 20 10.80 11.94 2.78
CA SER A 20 10.85 13.15 3.61
C SER A 20 12.19 13.88 3.47
N ALA A 21 13.31 13.16 3.57
CA ALA A 21 14.64 13.76 3.54
C ALA A 21 15.05 14.33 2.17
N ASN A 22 14.60 13.71 1.07
CA ASN A 22 15.07 14.07 -0.28
C ASN A 22 14.05 14.89 -1.08
N LEU A 23 12.76 14.73 -0.81
CA LEU A 23 11.69 15.39 -1.56
C LEU A 23 10.79 16.26 -0.67
N GLY A 24 10.93 16.19 0.65
CA GLY A 24 10.03 16.89 1.58
C GLY A 24 8.60 16.36 1.53
N HIS A 25 8.39 15.13 1.05
CA HIS A 25 7.07 14.52 0.92
C HIS A 25 6.63 13.86 2.23
N ASP A 26 5.34 13.99 2.54
CA ASP A 26 4.67 13.26 3.61
C ASP A 26 4.17 11.89 3.11
N VAL A 27 4.08 10.91 4.02
CA VAL A 27 3.65 9.54 3.69
C VAL A 27 2.49 9.09 4.57
N ILE A 28 1.46 8.56 3.93
CA ILE A 28 0.39 7.80 4.59
C ILE A 28 0.78 6.32 4.55
N ASP A 29 1.15 5.75 5.70
CA ASP A 29 1.44 4.31 5.83
C ASP A 29 0.21 3.55 6.36
N PRO A 30 -0.46 2.73 5.54
CA PRO A 30 -1.68 2.04 5.95
C PRO A 30 -1.45 1.03 7.09
N VAL A 31 -0.21 0.56 7.31
CA VAL A 31 0.12 -0.30 8.46
C VAL A 31 0.07 0.51 9.76
N GLU A 32 0.66 1.70 9.77
CA GLU A 32 0.62 2.58 10.94
C GLU A 32 -0.80 3.07 11.25
N GLU A 33 -1.57 3.38 10.21
CA GLU A 33 -2.98 3.76 10.39
C GLU A 33 -3.82 2.62 10.96
N SER A 34 -3.59 1.40 10.46
CA SER A 34 -4.24 0.20 11.00
C SER A 34 -3.89 -0.01 12.47
N ARG A 35 -2.60 0.16 12.83
CA ARG A 35 -2.12 0.06 14.21
C ARG A 35 -2.78 1.07 15.15
N LEU A 36 -2.94 2.32 14.71
CA LEU A 36 -3.59 3.37 15.51
C LEU A 36 -5.07 3.05 15.77
N LEU A 37 -5.79 2.59 14.75
CA LEU A 37 -7.19 2.16 14.88
C LEU A 37 -7.32 0.94 15.82
N MET A 38 -6.38 -0.01 15.77
CA MET A 38 -6.35 -1.16 16.68
C MET A 38 -6.17 -0.75 18.15
N LEU A 39 -5.29 0.23 18.41
CA LEU A 39 -5.05 0.74 19.76
C LEU A 39 -6.26 1.49 20.31
N GLN A 40 -6.96 2.26 19.47
CA GLN A 40 -8.16 2.99 19.87
C GLN A 40 -9.31 2.07 20.29
N GLU A 41 -9.47 0.95 19.61
CA GLU A 41 -10.56 -0.01 19.82
C GLU A 41 -10.21 -1.15 20.80
N ASN A 42 -9.02 -1.09 21.44
CA ASN A 42 -8.48 -2.12 22.33
C ASN A 42 -8.59 -3.55 21.74
N SER A 43 -8.22 -3.69 20.47
CA SER A 43 -8.56 -4.85 19.63
C SER A 43 -7.33 -5.61 19.12
N ALA A 44 -6.29 -5.72 19.96
CA ALA A 44 -5.00 -6.33 19.60
C ALA A 44 -5.13 -7.74 18.96
N ASP A 45 -6.11 -8.53 19.39
CA ASP A 45 -6.35 -9.90 18.91
C ASP A 45 -7.53 -10.04 17.93
N TYR A 46 -7.92 -8.96 17.23
CA TYR A 46 -9.09 -8.94 16.34
C TYR A 46 -9.05 -10.02 15.26
N ARG A 47 -7.87 -10.52 14.87
CA ARG A 47 -7.71 -11.60 13.88
C ARG A 47 -8.45 -12.87 14.28
N THR A 48 -8.54 -13.17 15.58
CA THR A 48 -9.30 -14.32 16.08
C THR A 48 -10.80 -14.21 15.80
N TRP A 49 -11.34 -12.99 15.73
CA TRP A 49 -12.75 -12.74 15.40
C TRP A 49 -13.14 -13.20 14.01
N LYS A 50 -12.17 -13.40 13.10
CA LYS A 50 -12.42 -13.96 11.77
C LYS A 50 -13.07 -15.34 11.84
N GLU A 51 -12.86 -16.08 12.92
CA GLU A 51 -13.45 -17.39 13.15
C GLU A 51 -14.49 -17.38 14.28
N THR A 52 -14.32 -16.52 15.29
CA THR A 52 -15.16 -16.53 16.50
C THR A 52 -16.31 -15.51 16.50
N GLU A 53 -16.14 -14.35 15.86
CA GLU A 53 -17.08 -13.22 15.87
C GLU A 53 -17.11 -12.53 14.48
N THR A 54 -17.47 -13.28 13.44
CA THR A 54 -17.32 -12.88 12.02
C THR A 54 -17.96 -11.54 11.65
N GLU A 55 -19.14 -11.22 12.19
CA GLU A 55 -19.79 -9.92 11.94
C GLU A 55 -19.05 -8.77 12.61
N ARG A 56 -18.48 -8.99 13.80
CA ARG A 56 -17.62 -7.99 14.47
C ARG A 56 -16.34 -7.80 13.67
N TYR A 57 -15.71 -8.88 13.23
CA TYR A 57 -14.53 -8.84 12.37
C TYR A 57 -14.80 -8.05 11.08
N ARG A 58 -15.91 -8.34 10.39
CA ARG A 58 -16.29 -7.66 9.15
C ARG A 58 -16.51 -6.15 9.36
N LYS A 59 -17.21 -5.76 10.44
CA LYS A 59 -17.43 -4.34 10.78
C LYS A 59 -16.12 -3.64 11.12
N PHE A 60 -15.24 -4.31 11.84
CA PHE A 60 -13.93 -3.77 12.21
C PHE A 60 -13.04 -3.59 10.96
N VAL A 61 -12.90 -4.64 10.14
CA VAL A 61 -12.08 -4.58 8.92
C VAL A 61 -12.59 -3.55 7.91
N ARG A 62 -13.90 -3.32 7.86
CA ARG A 62 -14.48 -2.28 7.00
C ARG A 62 -13.90 -0.89 7.29
N GLN A 63 -13.53 -0.59 8.53
CA GLN A 63 -12.94 0.70 8.89
C GLN A 63 -11.59 0.91 8.19
N PHE A 64 -10.75 -0.13 8.12
CA PHE A 64 -9.49 -0.08 7.36
C PHE A 64 -9.75 0.10 5.87
N VAL A 65 -10.69 -0.68 5.30
CA VAL A 65 -11.05 -0.57 3.88
C VAL A 65 -11.52 0.84 3.53
N GLU A 66 -12.39 1.43 4.35
CA GLU A 66 -12.89 2.79 4.12
C GLU A 66 -11.78 3.84 4.25
N ARG A 67 -10.86 3.66 5.21
CA ARG A 67 -9.68 4.53 5.40
C ARG A 67 -8.74 4.47 4.20
N ASP A 68 -8.40 3.28 3.73
CA ASP A 68 -7.49 3.06 2.60
C ASP A 68 -8.08 3.61 1.30
N ILE A 69 -9.37 3.36 1.04
CA ILE A 69 -10.08 3.94 -0.11
C ILE A 69 -10.00 5.47 -0.05
N LYS A 70 -10.24 6.07 1.11
CA LYS A 70 -10.18 7.53 1.27
C LYS A 70 -8.76 8.06 1.02
N ALA A 71 -7.73 7.39 1.54
CA ALA A 71 -6.34 7.77 1.33
C ALA A 71 -6.04 7.81 -0.18
N VAL A 72 -6.25 6.68 -0.85
CA VAL A 72 -5.97 6.45 -2.27
C VAL A 72 -6.70 7.42 -3.18
N THR A 73 -7.96 7.76 -2.88
CA THR A 73 -8.82 8.49 -3.82
C THR A 73 -8.89 9.99 -3.59
N LYS A 74 -8.43 10.49 -2.43
CA LYS A 74 -8.65 11.89 -2.02
C LYS A 74 -7.47 12.58 -1.33
N GLU A 75 -6.51 11.83 -0.80
CA GLU A 75 -5.52 12.40 0.13
C GLU A 75 -4.08 12.28 -0.39
N VAL A 76 -3.84 11.46 -1.42
CA VAL A 76 -2.50 11.24 -1.97
C VAL A 76 -2.37 11.82 -3.37
N ASP A 77 -1.17 12.35 -3.66
CA ASP A 77 -0.81 12.80 -5.00
C ASP A 77 -0.32 11.67 -5.91
N TYR A 78 0.19 10.58 -5.32
CA TYR A 78 0.62 9.36 -6.01
C TYR A 78 0.74 8.20 -5.01
N ILE A 79 0.87 6.98 -5.54
CA ILE A 79 1.05 5.76 -4.75
C ILE A 79 2.34 5.07 -5.14
N ILE A 80 3.09 4.60 -4.14
CA ILE A 80 4.19 3.66 -4.33
C ILE A 80 3.73 2.28 -3.86
N CYS A 81 3.82 1.30 -4.74
CA CYS A 81 3.36 -0.06 -4.49
C CYS A 81 4.49 -1.07 -4.66
N LEU A 82 4.86 -1.79 -3.59
CA LEU A 82 5.75 -2.94 -3.69
C LEU A 82 4.95 -4.19 -4.07
N TRP A 83 5.26 -4.77 -5.23
CA TRP A 83 4.57 -5.92 -5.78
C TRP A 83 5.42 -7.20 -5.67
N ASN A 84 5.23 -7.94 -4.58
CA ASN A 84 5.92 -9.20 -4.28
C ASN A 84 4.93 -10.38 -4.26
N ALA A 85 5.40 -11.61 -3.98
CA ALA A 85 4.53 -12.79 -3.97
C ALA A 85 3.40 -12.76 -2.92
N ASP A 86 3.51 -11.93 -1.88
CA ASP A 86 2.50 -11.86 -0.82
C ASP A 86 1.21 -11.18 -1.30
N VAL A 87 1.29 -10.35 -2.34
CA VAL A 87 0.13 -9.68 -2.94
C VAL A 87 -0.88 -10.67 -3.53
N PHE A 88 -0.46 -11.90 -3.86
CA PHE A 88 -1.36 -12.89 -4.44
C PHE A 88 -2.38 -13.45 -3.44
N LYS A 89 -2.13 -13.30 -2.14
CA LYS A 89 -3.05 -13.76 -1.08
C LYS A 89 -4.02 -12.68 -0.63
N GLY A 90 -3.69 -11.41 -0.86
CA GLY A 90 -4.48 -10.26 -0.42
C GLY A 90 -5.28 -9.62 -1.54
N ALA A 91 -6.44 -9.05 -1.22
CA ALA A 91 -7.24 -8.27 -2.17
C ALA A 91 -6.95 -6.75 -2.09
N GLY A 92 -6.34 -6.28 -1.00
CA GLY A 92 -6.16 -4.84 -0.71
C GLY A 92 -5.38 -4.11 -1.79
N THR A 93 -4.11 -4.48 -2.01
CA THR A 93 -3.23 -3.83 -2.98
C THR A 93 -3.77 -3.85 -4.41
N HIS A 94 -4.47 -4.92 -4.81
CA HIS A 94 -5.14 -4.99 -6.12
C HIS A 94 -6.26 -3.94 -6.24
N GLY A 95 -7.05 -3.79 -5.17
CA GLY A 95 -8.11 -2.80 -5.08
C GLY A 95 -7.57 -1.37 -5.08
N GLU A 96 -6.54 -1.10 -4.27
CA GLU A 96 -5.88 0.20 -4.16
C GLU A 96 -5.33 0.67 -5.52
N VAL A 97 -4.58 -0.20 -6.22
CA VAL A 97 -4.03 0.11 -7.56
C VAL A 97 -5.13 0.39 -8.58
N THR A 98 -6.22 -0.39 -8.54
CA THR A 98 -7.35 -0.19 -9.45
C THR A 98 -8.10 1.11 -9.17
N LEU A 99 -8.31 1.44 -7.89
CA LEU A 99 -8.98 2.68 -7.49
C LEU A 99 -8.13 3.91 -7.82
N ALA A 100 -6.82 3.83 -7.60
CA ALA A 100 -5.89 4.89 -7.97
C ALA A 100 -5.98 5.20 -9.47
N PHE A 101 -5.91 4.18 -10.32
CA PHE A 101 -6.11 4.31 -11.76
C PHE A 101 -7.44 4.99 -12.09
N GLN A 102 -8.55 4.52 -11.50
CA GLN A 102 -9.88 5.08 -11.77
C GLN A 102 -10.02 6.55 -11.33
N HIS A 103 -9.23 6.98 -10.34
CA HIS A 103 -9.20 8.34 -9.83
C HIS A 103 -8.08 9.21 -10.44
N ASN A 104 -7.35 8.71 -11.44
CA ASN A 104 -6.19 9.38 -12.05
C ASN A 104 -5.05 9.69 -11.05
N VAL A 105 -4.93 8.88 -10.01
CA VAL A 105 -3.79 8.92 -9.08
C VAL A 105 -2.66 8.07 -9.66
N PRO A 106 -1.46 8.63 -9.91
CA PRO A 106 -0.33 7.89 -10.43
C PRO A 106 0.08 6.73 -9.52
N VAL A 107 0.36 5.57 -10.12
CA VAL A 107 0.84 4.38 -9.42
C VAL A 107 2.26 4.06 -9.88
N TYR A 108 3.21 4.10 -8.95
CA TYR A 108 4.59 3.71 -9.14
C TYR A 108 4.81 2.32 -8.53
N LEU A 109 4.86 1.31 -9.39
CA LEU A 109 4.92 -0.08 -8.98
C LEU A 109 6.37 -0.58 -8.99
N VAL A 110 6.81 -1.19 -7.89
CA VAL A 110 8.12 -1.87 -7.80
C VAL A 110 7.87 -3.37 -7.83
N ASN A 111 8.19 -4.00 -8.96
CA ASN A 111 7.91 -5.40 -9.22
C ASN A 111 9.05 -6.32 -8.72
N GLN A 112 8.70 -7.30 -7.89
CA GLN A 112 9.64 -8.31 -7.34
C GLN A 112 9.28 -9.74 -7.75
N ILE A 113 8.31 -9.92 -8.64
CA ILE A 113 7.92 -11.22 -9.20
C ILE A 113 8.32 -11.32 -10.68
N PRO A 114 8.43 -12.52 -11.26
CA PRO A 114 8.64 -12.66 -12.70
C PRO A 114 7.54 -11.93 -13.48
N LEU A 115 7.91 -11.24 -14.57
CA LEU A 115 6.95 -10.44 -15.36
C LEU A 115 5.77 -11.26 -15.88
N ARG A 116 5.98 -12.55 -16.18
CA ARG A 116 4.92 -13.48 -16.58
C ARG A 116 3.83 -13.70 -15.52
N ASP A 117 4.16 -13.45 -14.26
CA ASP A 117 3.28 -13.62 -13.10
C ASP A 117 2.66 -12.27 -12.67
N LEU A 118 3.13 -11.15 -13.25
CA LEU A 118 2.54 -9.83 -13.04
C LEU A 118 1.23 -9.74 -13.84
N SER A 119 0.15 -9.43 -13.14
CA SER A 119 -1.18 -9.30 -13.75
C SER A 119 -1.18 -8.17 -14.78
N GLY A 120 -1.60 -8.46 -16.01
CA GLY A 120 -1.77 -7.44 -17.04
C GLY A 120 -2.75 -6.32 -16.65
N TRP A 121 -3.71 -6.62 -15.76
CA TRP A 121 -4.60 -5.62 -15.17
C TRP A 121 -3.82 -4.60 -14.33
N ILE A 122 -2.93 -5.10 -13.48
CA ILE A 122 -2.09 -4.28 -12.59
C ILE A 122 -1.07 -3.49 -13.40
N MET A 123 -0.52 -4.08 -14.47
CA MET A 123 0.34 -3.36 -15.41
C MET A 123 -0.42 -2.19 -16.04
N ALA A 124 -1.64 -2.41 -16.52
CA ALA A 124 -2.45 -1.37 -17.15
C ALA A 124 -2.86 -0.24 -16.17
N CYS A 125 -3.02 -0.55 -14.88
CA CYS A 125 -3.29 0.43 -13.84
C CYS A 125 -2.03 1.17 -13.33
N SER A 126 -0.82 0.71 -13.68
CA SER A 126 0.43 1.32 -13.23
C SER A 126 0.85 2.45 -14.17
N SER A 127 1.28 3.57 -13.60
CA SER A 127 1.85 4.67 -14.38
C SER A 127 3.28 4.37 -14.79
N GLU A 128 4.08 3.82 -13.87
CA GLU A 128 5.44 3.36 -14.13
C GLU A 128 5.71 2.07 -13.36
N ILE A 129 6.56 1.21 -13.91
CA ILE A 129 6.95 -0.08 -13.32
C ILE A 129 8.48 -0.16 -13.23
N PHE A 130 8.97 -0.41 -12.03
CA PHE A 130 10.40 -0.48 -11.69
C PHE A 130 10.77 -1.89 -11.24
N ASN A 131 12.02 -2.30 -11.44
CA ASN A 131 12.50 -3.62 -11.00
C ASN A 131 13.02 -3.59 -9.56
N ASN A 132 13.32 -2.41 -9.03
CA ASN A 132 13.85 -2.23 -7.69
C ASN A 132 13.57 -0.82 -7.16
N ILE A 133 13.79 -0.64 -5.85
CA ILE A 133 13.56 0.62 -5.14
C ILE A 133 14.52 1.74 -5.62
N GLU A 134 15.72 1.40 -6.06
CA GLU A 134 16.71 2.41 -6.48
C GLU A 134 16.33 3.03 -7.83
N GLU A 135 15.80 2.25 -8.77
CA GLU A 135 15.20 2.76 -10.02
C GLU A 135 14.03 3.72 -9.73
N LEU A 136 13.15 3.35 -8.78
CA LEU A 136 12.07 4.21 -8.34
C LEU A 136 12.61 5.52 -7.74
N LYS A 137 13.58 5.46 -6.83
CA LYS A 137 14.17 6.64 -6.19
C LYS A 137 14.78 7.59 -7.22
N ALA A 138 15.53 7.06 -8.19
CA ALA A 138 16.12 7.85 -9.26
C ALA A 138 15.04 8.59 -10.07
N PHE A 139 13.96 7.88 -10.45
CA PHE A 139 12.83 8.48 -11.15
C PHE A 139 12.15 9.58 -10.32
N LEU A 140 11.92 9.35 -9.03
CA LEU A 140 11.28 10.35 -8.16
C LEU A 140 12.15 11.59 -7.95
N LEU A 141 13.47 11.44 -7.85
CA LEU A 141 14.40 12.56 -7.82
C LEU A 141 14.37 13.36 -9.12
N GLU A 142 14.35 12.72 -10.28
CA GLU A 142 14.25 13.43 -11.56
C GLU A 142 12.90 14.17 -11.68
N LYS A 143 11.83 13.56 -11.19
CA LYS A 143 10.47 14.09 -11.34
C LYS A 143 10.13 15.19 -10.34
N PHE A 144 10.63 15.09 -9.12
CA PHE A 144 10.23 15.94 -7.99
C PHE A 144 11.41 16.61 -7.27
N GLY A 145 12.64 16.12 -7.46
CA GLY A 145 13.85 16.70 -6.90
C GLY A 145 14.11 18.05 -7.56
N SER A 146 13.93 19.11 -6.78
CA SER A 146 14.24 20.49 -7.17
C SER A 146 15.66 20.87 -6.75
#